data_AF-A0A942FNV4-F1
#
_entry.id   AF-A0A942FNV4-F1
#
_cell.length_a   1.000
_cell.length_b   1.000
_cell.length_c   1.000
_cell.angle_alpha   90.00
_cell.angle_beta   90.00
_cell.angle_gamma   90.00
#
_symmetry.space_group_name_H-M   'P 1'
#
loop_
_entity.id
_entity.type
_entity.pdbx_description
1 polymer ?
#
loop_
_entity_poly.entity_id
_entity_poly.type
_entity_poly.pdbx_seq_one_letter_code
_entity_poly.pdbx_strand_id
1 'polypeptide(L)'
;MKHYPIPCGKKMIGLNIPDGVSVQWVQSHGMAPVPDVKSAVEDALHHPIHSAQLRDLVKPGQTVALIVTDITRQLPEETIVPLLLEELKQGGIRKEDITAIVATGTHRPNTPEELREKFGKIVDEISFINHNSYNKEELVSLGTTKSGIPLLFNRTVAQADIRISTGVIETHLFAGYSGGVKSIAVGVAGDETIAATHNYQMLQQTRLGVIEENEFRKFLTEATHRLGLHFIVNVVQTGKKEVVKVVAGDPVEAFHEGVKAARQLFEVDIREPGEIVVSGVSHPKSLDLYQATRAGNVVVFGSQSVVTKGGVILIPAPCEDGCGHPGYCDIMKKAQDVDDIIAISREEGFAPGEQKALILARILKQARIVMTDCLLPEETLKELYLESVPTLQDGLDRELRKNPKARVVLIPDGLLTLPIVKR
;
A
#
# COMPACT_ATOMS: atom_id res chain seq x y z
N MET A 1 -31.01 15.67 -14.42
CA MET A 1 -29.60 15.23 -14.48
C MET A 1 -28.96 15.56 -13.16
N LYS A 2 -28.23 14.61 -12.58
CA LYS A 2 -27.44 14.82 -11.37
C LYS A 2 -25.98 15.09 -11.75
N HIS A 3 -25.31 15.90 -10.94
CA HIS A 3 -23.93 16.32 -11.14
C HIS A 3 -23.04 15.71 -10.05
N TYR A 4 -21.91 15.11 -10.44
CA TYR A 4 -20.97 14.44 -9.55
C TYR A 4 -19.54 14.96 -9.76
N PRO A 5 -18.84 15.40 -8.71
CA PRO A 5 -17.47 15.88 -8.83
C PRO A 5 -16.47 14.71 -8.75
N ILE A 6 -15.71 14.45 -9.81
CA ILE A 6 -14.72 13.36 -9.87
C ILE A 6 -13.29 13.94 -9.92
N PRO A 7 -12.36 13.48 -9.06
CA PRO A 7 -10.95 13.87 -9.17
C PRO A 7 -10.30 13.44 -10.48
N CYS A 8 -9.54 14.35 -11.10
CA CYS A 8 -8.71 14.12 -12.28
C CYS A 8 -7.42 14.94 -12.16
N GLY A 9 -6.39 14.32 -11.59
CA GLY A 9 -5.14 14.99 -11.26
C GLY A 9 -5.30 16.12 -10.25
N LYS A 10 -4.92 17.35 -10.64
CA LYS A 10 -4.98 18.53 -9.76
C LYS A 10 -6.35 19.22 -9.75
N LYS A 11 -7.31 18.74 -10.55
CA LYS A 11 -8.64 19.35 -10.70
C LYS A 11 -9.75 18.36 -10.31
N MET A 12 -10.92 18.91 -10.02
CA MET A 12 -12.18 18.17 -9.97
C MET A 12 -12.91 18.39 -11.30
N ILE A 13 -13.35 17.33 -11.97
CA ILE A 13 -14.18 17.40 -13.17
C ILE A 13 -15.62 17.04 -12.84
N GLY A 14 -16.57 17.70 -13.49
CA GLY A 14 -17.98 17.46 -13.29
C GLY A 14 -18.51 16.38 -14.23
N LEU A 15 -19.19 15.37 -13.68
CA LEU A 15 -19.82 14.28 -14.42
C LEU A 15 -21.34 14.40 -14.32
N ASN A 16 -22.01 14.54 -15.46
CA ASN A 16 -23.46 14.63 -15.54
C ASN A 16 -24.06 13.26 -15.84
N ILE A 17 -25.00 12.82 -15.01
CA ILE A 17 -25.66 11.52 -15.15
C ILE A 17 -27.19 11.73 -15.23
N PRO A 18 -27.89 11.13 -16.21
CA PRO A 18 -29.35 11.18 -16.29
C PRO A 18 -30.03 10.62 -15.03
N ASP A 19 -31.17 11.21 -14.62
CA ASP A 19 -31.81 10.88 -13.34
C ASP A 19 -32.34 9.43 -13.24
N GLY A 20 -32.56 8.78 -14.39
CA GLY A 20 -33.01 7.38 -14.47
C GLY A 20 -31.91 6.33 -14.38
N VAL A 21 -30.63 6.73 -14.35
CA VAL A 21 -29.50 5.81 -14.20
C VAL A 21 -29.28 5.53 -12.73
N SER A 22 -29.13 4.25 -12.38
CA SER A 22 -28.79 3.84 -11.01
C SER A 22 -27.34 4.20 -10.71
N VAL A 23 -27.11 5.07 -9.72
CA VAL A 23 -25.77 5.52 -9.31
C VAL A 23 -25.53 5.18 -7.85
N GLN A 24 -24.40 4.53 -7.55
CA GLN A 24 -23.88 4.37 -6.19
C GLN A 24 -22.62 5.23 -6.03
N TRP A 25 -22.63 6.14 -5.05
CA TRP A 25 -21.46 6.95 -4.69
C TRP A 25 -20.70 6.28 -3.56
N VAL A 26 -19.42 6.00 -3.78
CA VAL A 26 -18.58 5.18 -2.89
C VAL A 26 -17.36 5.97 -2.49
N GLN A 27 -17.46 6.65 -1.35
CA GLN A 27 -16.41 7.51 -0.82
C GLN A 27 -16.05 7.04 0.58
N SER A 28 -14.75 6.98 0.89
CA SER A 28 -14.24 6.67 2.22
C SER A 28 -14.94 7.50 3.31
N HIS A 29 -15.14 6.90 4.47
CA HIS A 29 -15.76 7.58 5.59
C HIS A 29 -14.86 8.71 6.09
N GLY A 30 -15.44 9.81 6.53
CA GLY A 30 -14.69 10.81 7.27
C GLY A 30 -14.38 10.29 8.67
N MET A 31 -13.11 10.27 9.07
CA MET A 31 -12.71 10.13 10.47
C MET A 31 -12.04 11.42 10.93
N ALA A 32 -12.39 11.87 12.13
CA ALA A 32 -11.77 13.06 12.71
C ALA A 32 -10.28 12.77 12.98
N PRO A 33 -9.36 13.63 12.52
CA PRO A 33 -7.97 13.56 12.92
C PRO A 33 -7.81 13.68 14.43
N VAL A 34 -6.75 13.08 14.97
CA VAL A 34 -6.36 13.33 16.37
C VAL A 34 -6.00 14.81 16.53
N PRO A 35 -6.47 15.50 17.59
CA PRO A 35 -6.23 16.93 17.76
C PRO A 35 -4.75 17.29 17.94
N ASP A 36 -4.00 16.43 18.63
CA ASP A 36 -2.56 16.57 18.81
C ASP A 36 -1.87 15.21 18.60
N VAL A 37 -1.05 15.13 17.55
CA VAL A 37 -0.34 13.90 17.18
C VAL A 37 0.65 13.50 18.26
N LYS A 38 1.34 14.48 18.87
CA LYS A 38 2.33 14.20 19.91
C LYS A 38 1.69 13.54 21.13
N SER A 39 0.63 14.15 21.67
CA SER A 39 -0.13 13.57 22.79
C SER A 39 -0.72 12.20 22.47
N ALA A 40 -1.19 11.99 21.23
CA ALA A 40 -1.71 10.69 20.81
C ALA A 40 -0.64 9.59 20.74
N VAL A 41 0.60 9.94 20.37
CA VAL A 41 1.74 9.00 20.40
C VAL A 41 2.17 8.73 21.84
N GLU A 42 2.28 9.77 22.68
CA GLU A 42 2.60 9.60 24.11
C GLU A 42 1.58 8.71 24.83
N ASP A 43 0.28 8.92 24.58
CA ASP A 43 -0.79 8.09 25.15
C ASP A 43 -0.67 6.63 24.71
N ALA A 44 -0.42 6.37 23.42
CA ALA A 44 -0.24 5.02 22.90
C ALA A 44 0.99 4.32 23.51
N LEU A 45 2.08 5.04 23.74
CA LEU A 45 3.29 4.51 24.37
C LEU A 45 3.10 4.21 25.86
N HIS A 46 2.32 5.02 26.58
CA HIS A 46 2.01 4.81 28.01
C HIS A 46 0.95 3.72 28.24
N HIS A 47 0.06 3.50 27.27
CA HIS A 47 -1.02 2.51 27.31
C HIS A 47 -0.91 1.51 26.15
N PRO A 48 0.21 0.75 26.07
CA PRO A 48 0.44 -0.17 24.96
C PRO A 48 -0.58 -1.31 24.94
N ILE A 49 -1.01 -1.66 23.74
CA ILE A 49 -1.96 -2.73 23.48
C ILE A 49 -1.26 -4.08 23.70
N HIS A 50 -1.75 -4.85 24.67
CA HIS A 50 -1.31 -6.22 24.96
C HIS A 50 0.21 -6.38 25.14
N SER A 51 0.89 -5.35 25.64
CA SER A 51 2.33 -5.38 25.92
C SER A 51 2.64 -4.58 27.19
N ALA A 52 3.84 -4.75 27.75
CA ALA A 52 4.35 -3.84 28.76
C ALA A 52 4.77 -2.51 28.11
N GLN A 53 4.96 -1.47 28.92
CA GLN A 53 5.52 -0.21 28.41
C GLN A 53 6.91 -0.46 27.83
N LEU A 54 7.27 0.30 26.80
CA LEU A 54 8.53 0.08 26.09
C LEU A 54 9.74 0.19 27.03
N ARG A 55 9.72 1.15 27.96
CA ARG A 55 10.74 1.32 29.00
C ARG A 55 10.93 0.10 29.90
N ASP A 56 9.89 -0.71 30.07
CA ASP A 56 9.89 -1.92 30.93
C ASP A 56 10.25 -3.19 30.15
N LEU A 57 10.18 -3.15 28.81
CA LEU A 57 10.57 -4.25 27.92
C LEU A 57 12.08 -4.34 27.70
N VAL A 58 12.79 -3.24 27.99
CA VAL A 58 14.22 -3.11 27.71
C VAL A 58 15.02 -3.04 29.01
N LYS A 59 16.32 -3.36 28.93
CA LYS A 59 17.25 -3.28 30.06
C LYS A 59 18.59 -2.67 29.62
N PRO A 60 19.31 -1.99 30.51
CA PRO A 60 20.62 -1.41 30.20
C PRO A 60 21.59 -2.43 29.55
N GLY A 61 22.31 -1.97 28.54
CA GLY A 61 23.30 -2.76 27.80
C GLY A 61 22.73 -3.61 26.65
N GLN A 62 21.41 -3.57 26.41
CA GLN A 62 20.82 -4.16 25.20
C GLN A 62 21.00 -3.26 23.98
N THR A 63 21.14 -3.89 22.83
CA THR A 63 21.10 -3.24 21.51
C THR A 63 19.67 -3.19 20.97
N VAL A 64 19.32 -2.07 20.33
CA VAL A 64 17.98 -1.84 19.76
C VAL A 64 18.09 -1.59 18.26
N ALA A 65 17.39 -2.41 17.47
CA ALA A 65 17.07 -2.12 16.08
C ALA A 65 15.71 -1.43 16.00
N LEU A 66 15.70 -0.16 15.57
CA LEU A 66 14.49 0.62 15.31
C LEU A 66 14.21 0.63 13.79
N ILE A 67 13.28 -0.19 13.35
CA ILE A 67 12.90 -0.31 11.95
C ILE A 67 11.94 0.82 11.59
N VAL A 68 12.39 1.75 10.76
CA VAL A 68 11.62 2.93 10.33
C VAL A 68 11.26 2.86 8.86
N THR A 69 10.22 3.57 8.45
CA THR A 69 9.79 3.54 7.03
C THR A 69 10.73 4.33 6.12
N ASP A 70 10.72 4.04 4.82
CA ASP A 70 11.47 4.81 3.81
C ASP A 70 10.74 6.10 3.37
N ILE A 71 11.32 6.84 2.41
CA ILE A 71 10.74 8.11 1.93
C ILE A 71 9.40 7.93 1.19
N THR A 72 9.08 6.71 0.73
CA THR A 72 7.83 6.43 0.01
C THR A 72 6.61 6.37 0.93
N ARG A 73 6.83 6.38 2.25
CA ARG A 73 5.79 6.39 3.28
C ARG A 73 5.82 7.69 4.05
N GLN A 74 4.68 8.37 4.12
CA GLN A 74 4.53 9.61 4.85
C GLN A 74 3.72 9.38 6.12
N LEU A 75 4.38 9.60 7.26
CA LEU A 75 3.85 9.51 8.63
C LEU A 75 4.76 10.39 9.51
N PRO A 76 4.30 10.84 10.69
CA PRO A 76 4.99 11.85 11.49
C PRO A 76 6.16 11.24 12.28
N GLU A 77 7.16 10.70 11.59
CA GLU A 77 8.36 10.07 12.18
C GLU A 77 9.18 11.07 12.99
N GLU A 78 9.20 12.33 12.58
CA GLU A 78 9.81 13.44 13.32
C GLU A 78 9.17 13.67 14.70
N THR A 79 7.99 13.11 14.95
CA THR A 79 7.33 13.08 16.26
C THR A 79 7.45 11.70 16.91
N ILE A 80 7.23 10.61 16.17
CA ILE A 80 7.21 9.24 16.71
C ILE A 80 8.60 8.81 17.19
N VAL A 81 9.64 9.01 16.38
CA VAL A 81 10.99 8.52 16.69
C VAL A 81 11.56 9.20 17.95
N PRO A 82 11.50 10.53 18.12
CA PRO A 82 11.97 11.15 19.36
C PRO A 82 11.28 10.63 20.62
N LEU A 83 9.96 10.41 20.58
CA LEU A 83 9.22 9.87 21.72
C LEU A 83 9.60 8.43 22.06
N LEU A 84 9.83 7.59 21.03
CA LEU A 84 10.36 6.24 21.22
C LEU A 84 11.76 6.26 21.87
N LEU A 85 12.63 7.17 21.47
CA LEU A 85 13.97 7.27 22.03
C LEU A 85 13.95 7.73 23.50
N GLU A 86 13.02 8.61 23.89
CA GLU A 86 12.86 8.97 25.30
C GLU A 86 12.32 7.81 26.14
N GLU A 87 11.42 6.97 25.63
CA GLU A 87 11.00 5.73 26.31
C GLU A 87 12.17 4.76 26.49
N LEU A 88 12.95 4.53 25.44
CA LEU A 88 14.12 3.64 25.48
C LEU A 88 15.18 4.13 26.47
N LYS A 89 15.43 5.44 26.50
CA LYS A 89 16.33 6.08 27.45
C LYS A 89 15.85 5.94 28.89
N GLN A 90 14.55 6.04 29.14
CA GLN A 90 13.96 5.79 30.46
C GLN A 90 14.09 4.32 30.88
N GLY A 91 14.10 3.38 29.93
CA GLY A 91 14.47 1.98 30.14
C GLY A 91 15.97 1.72 30.27
N GLY A 92 16.80 2.77 30.22
CA GLY A 92 18.26 2.70 30.40
C GLY A 92 19.06 2.32 29.15
N ILE A 93 18.45 2.38 27.97
CA ILE A 93 19.16 2.21 26.69
C ILE A 93 19.87 3.50 26.32
N ARG A 94 21.15 3.39 25.97
CA ARG A 94 21.95 4.54 25.54
C ARG A 94 21.76 4.77 24.04
N LYS A 95 21.92 6.02 23.59
CA LYS A 95 21.74 6.39 22.17
C LYS A 95 22.67 5.59 21.24
N GLU A 96 23.89 5.34 21.69
CA GLU A 96 24.89 4.55 20.96
C GLU A 96 24.50 3.07 20.78
N ASP A 97 23.58 2.55 21.58
CA ASP A 97 23.09 1.17 21.49
C ASP A 97 21.85 1.06 20.58
N ILE A 98 21.39 2.18 20.00
CA ILE A 98 20.21 2.25 19.12
C ILE A 98 20.67 2.47 17.68
N THR A 99 20.25 1.60 16.79
CA THR A 99 20.42 1.76 15.34
C THR A 99 19.05 1.83 14.68
N ALA A 100 18.78 2.88 13.92
CA ALA A 100 17.62 3.00 13.06
C ALA A 100 17.90 2.36 11.70
N ILE A 101 17.04 1.43 11.27
CA ILE A 101 17.15 0.74 9.99
C ILE A 101 15.98 1.20 9.12
N VAL A 102 16.30 1.89 8.02
CA VAL A 102 15.30 2.34 7.05
C VAL A 102 14.86 1.14 6.21
N ALA A 103 13.59 0.77 6.36
CA ALA A 103 12.97 -0.39 5.76
C ALA A 103 12.60 -0.15 4.29
N THR A 104 13.61 -0.14 3.42
CA THR A 104 13.49 0.09 1.98
C THR A 104 12.87 -1.10 1.24
N GLY A 105 12.93 -2.32 1.78
CA GLY A 105 12.69 -3.53 1.00
C GLY A 105 13.58 -3.52 -0.25
N THR A 106 12.96 -3.56 -1.44
CA THR A 106 13.66 -3.49 -2.73
C THR A 106 13.77 -2.07 -3.30
N HIS A 107 13.37 -1.04 -2.57
CA HIS A 107 13.49 0.34 -3.03
C HIS A 107 14.94 0.82 -2.96
N ARG A 108 15.23 1.90 -3.70
CA ARG A 108 16.52 2.60 -3.57
C ARG A 108 16.72 3.09 -2.14
N PRO A 109 17.97 3.26 -1.68
CA PRO A 109 18.25 3.94 -0.42
C PRO A 109 17.74 5.39 -0.43
N ASN A 110 17.35 5.88 0.74
CA ASN A 110 17.07 7.29 0.97
C ASN A 110 18.37 8.10 0.92
N THR A 111 18.32 9.32 0.37
CA THR A 111 19.45 10.25 0.46
C THR A 111 19.55 10.85 1.87
N PRO A 112 20.72 11.39 2.27
CA PRO A 112 20.87 12.09 3.54
C PRO A 112 19.86 13.22 3.76
N GLU A 113 19.50 13.95 2.70
CA GLU A 113 18.51 15.03 2.73
C GLU A 113 17.10 14.47 2.99
N GLU A 114 16.71 13.40 2.30
CA GLU A 114 15.43 12.73 2.52
C GLU A 114 15.30 12.16 3.94
N LEU A 115 16.41 11.65 4.50
CA LEU A 115 16.44 11.21 5.90
C LEU A 115 16.21 12.39 6.85
N ARG A 116 16.91 13.52 6.66
CA ARG A 116 16.74 14.70 7.51
C ARG A 116 15.36 15.32 7.36
N GLU A 117 14.80 15.33 6.16
CA GLU A 117 13.43 15.80 5.92
C GLU A 117 12.42 14.95 6.70
N LYS A 118 12.56 13.62 6.65
CA LYS A 118 11.60 12.69 7.25
C LYS A 118 11.75 12.52 8.77
N PHE A 119 12.98 12.50 9.28
CA PHE A 119 13.26 12.18 10.69
C PHE A 119 13.75 13.39 11.50
N GLY A 120 14.09 14.50 10.85
CA GLY A 120 14.60 15.69 11.50
C GLY A 120 16.02 15.51 12.03
N LYS A 121 16.32 16.20 13.13
CA LYS A 121 17.67 16.26 13.73
C LYS A 121 18.14 14.94 14.33
N ILE A 122 17.22 13.99 14.56
CA ILE A 122 17.57 12.71 15.18
C ILE A 122 18.50 11.86 14.31
N VAL A 123 18.55 12.13 13.01
CA VAL A 123 19.50 11.52 12.06
C VAL A 123 20.95 11.78 12.48
N ASP A 124 21.22 12.90 13.14
CA ASP A 124 22.56 13.27 13.60
C ASP A 124 22.81 12.80 15.07
N GLU A 125 21.83 12.19 15.74
CA GLU A 125 21.91 11.79 17.16
C GLU A 125 22.06 10.28 17.38
N ILE A 126 21.63 9.45 16.43
CA ILE A 126 21.76 7.98 16.46
C ILE A 126 22.22 7.46 15.10
N SER A 127 22.61 6.19 15.03
CA SER A 127 22.98 5.56 13.75
C SER A 127 21.74 5.34 12.87
N PHE A 128 21.78 5.79 11.62
CA PHE A 128 20.80 5.48 10.58
C PHE A 128 21.46 4.66 9.47
N ILE A 129 20.85 3.52 9.12
CA ILE A 129 21.31 2.63 8.07
C ILE A 129 20.17 2.41 7.08
N ASN A 130 20.43 2.63 5.79
CA ASN A 130 19.52 2.17 4.73
C ASN A 130 19.64 0.65 4.58
N HIS A 131 18.53 -0.06 4.65
CA HIS A 131 18.53 -1.47 4.28
C HIS A 131 18.87 -1.64 2.79
N ASN A 132 19.62 -2.70 2.47
CA ASN A 132 19.89 -3.12 1.10
C ASN A 132 19.55 -4.61 0.94
N SER A 133 18.42 -4.89 0.29
CA SER A 133 17.94 -6.27 0.08
C SER A 133 18.87 -7.09 -0.83
N TYR A 134 19.73 -6.44 -1.62
CA TYR A 134 20.60 -7.08 -2.59
C TYR A 134 22.02 -7.32 -2.07
N ASN A 135 22.40 -6.72 -0.94
CA ASN A 135 23.72 -6.91 -0.35
C ASN A 135 23.76 -8.17 0.54
N LYS A 136 24.13 -9.31 -0.05
CA LYS A 136 24.21 -10.60 0.66
C LYS A 136 25.13 -10.58 1.88
N GLU A 137 26.16 -9.74 1.90
CA GLU A 137 27.08 -9.64 3.04
C GLU A 137 26.45 -8.96 4.27
N GLU A 138 25.42 -8.15 4.07
CA GLU A 138 24.65 -7.49 5.13
C GLU A 138 23.41 -8.30 5.54
N LEU A 139 23.19 -9.45 4.92
CA LEU A 139 22.09 -10.34 5.24
C LEU A 139 22.57 -11.53 6.08
N VAL A 140 21.65 -12.10 6.85
CA VAL A 140 21.82 -13.38 7.54
C VAL A 140 20.65 -14.29 7.23
N SER A 141 20.95 -15.57 7.02
CA SER A 141 19.93 -16.60 6.85
C SER A 141 19.48 -17.13 8.20
N LEU A 142 18.17 -17.19 8.40
CA LEU A 142 17.51 -17.82 9.53
C LEU A 142 16.82 -19.13 9.11
N GLY A 143 17.29 -19.72 8.01
CA GLY A 143 16.75 -20.94 7.41
C GLY A 143 15.62 -20.67 6.43
N THR A 144 14.63 -21.55 6.43
CA THR A 144 13.46 -21.49 5.55
C THR A 144 12.17 -21.63 6.35
N THR A 145 11.09 -21.08 5.80
CA THR A 145 9.73 -21.35 6.30
C THR A 145 9.32 -22.79 5.99
N LYS A 146 8.20 -23.24 6.57
CA LYS A 146 7.59 -24.55 6.28
C LYS A 146 7.26 -24.74 4.80
N SER A 147 6.93 -23.68 4.08
CA SER A 147 6.65 -23.70 2.64
C SER A 147 7.89 -23.54 1.76
N GLY A 148 9.09 -23.52 2.36
CA GLY A 148 10.36 -23.44 1.64
C GLY A 148 10.81 -22.03 1.26
N ILE A 149 10.10 -20.98 1.71
CA ILE A 149 10.53 -19.58 1.47
C ILE A 149 11.80 -19.31 2.28
N PRO A 150 12.89 -18.82 1.66
CA PRO A 150 14.11 -18.45 2.36
C PRO A 150 13.87 -17.27 3.31
N LEU A 151 14.51 -17.30 4.47
CA LEU A 151 14.42 -16.26 5.49
C LEU A 151 15.76 -15.53 5.59
N LEU A 152 15.96 -14.54 4.72
CA LEU A 152 17.13 -13.66 4.71
C LEU A 152 16.75 -12.30 5.26
N PHE A 153 17.48 -11.81 6.27
CA PHE A 153 17.18 -10.52 6.92
C PHE A 153 18.44 -9.71 7.15
N ASN A 154 18.26 -8.39 7.27
CA ASN A 154 19.32 -7.47 7.67
C ASN A 154 20.01 -7.95 8.96
N ARG A 155 21.33 -8.06 8.90
CA ARG A 155 22.18 -8.57 9.98
C ARG A 155 22.03 -7.77 11.27
N THR A 156 22.03 -6.44 11.19
CA THR A 156 21.88 -5.56 12.35
C THR A 156 20.55 -5.79 13.05
N VAL A 157 19.46 -5.92 12.27
CA VAL A 157 18.14 -6.24 12.83
C VAL A 157 18.13 -7.62 13.50
N ALA A 158 18.72 -8.61 12.84
CA ALA A 158 18.71 -9.98 13.32
C ALA A 158 19.54 -10.21 14.58
N GLN A 159 20.60 -9.43 14.76
CA GLN A 159 21.51 -9.54 15.90
C GLN A 159 21.13 -8.67 17.09
N ALA A 160 20.22 -7.70 16.92
CA ALA A 160 19.79 -6.84 18.01
C ALA A 160 19.11 -7.63 19.15
N ASP A 161 19.18 -7.13 20.38
CA ASP A 161 18.44 -7.72 21.50
C ASP A 161 16.95 -7.37 21.41
N ILE A 162 16.66 -6.12 21.03
CA ILE A 162 15.31 -5.55 20.93
C ILE A 162 15.07 -5.05 19.51
N ARG A 163 13.85 -5.26 19.02
CA ARG A 163 13.40 -4.90 17.68
C ARG A 163 12.07 -4.17 17.79
N ILE A 164 12.02 -2.96 17.25
CA ILE A 164 10.87 -2.07 17.32
C ILE A 164 10.59 -1.58 15.91
N SER A 165 9.32 -1.42 15.52
CA SER A 165 9.03 -0.82 14.22
C SER A 165 8.02 0.31 14.25
N THR A 166 8.23 1.29 13.38
CA THR A 166 7.24 2.30 13.03
C THR A 166 6.57 1.95 11.71
N GLY A 167 5.37 2.49 11.45
CA GLY A 167 4.66 2.17 10.22
C GLY A 167 3.31 2.83 10.05
N VAL A 168 2.78 2.68 8.84
CA VAL A 168 1.43 3.11 8.48
C VAL A 168 0.58 1.89 8.14
N ILE A 169 -0.66 1.88 8.64
CA ILE A 169 -1.67 0.87 8.32
C ILE A 169 -2.60 1.47 7.27
N GLU A 170 -2.45 0.99 6.04
CA GLU A 170 -3.25 1.35 4.88
C GLU A 170 -3.51 0.09 4.05
N THR A 171 -4.51 0.12 3.15
CA THR A 171 -4.84 -1.04 2.31
C THR A 171 -3.65 -1.47 1.45
N HIS A 172 -3.38 -2.78 1.39
CA HIS A 172 -2.24 -3.33 0.66
C HIS A 172 -2.63 -4.61 -0.10
N LEU A 173 -2.33 -4.65 -1.40
CA LEU A 173 -2.83 -5.70 -2.30
C LEU A 173 -2.50 -7.13 -1.85
N PHE A 174 -1.27 -7.35 -1.40
CA PHE A 174 -0.84 -8.66 -0.89
C PHE A 174 -1.25 -8.90 0.57
N ALA A 175 -1.18 -7.88 1.42
CA ALA A 175 -1.19 -8.07 2.86
C ALA A 175 -2.58 -7.82 3.49
N GLY A 176 -3.58 -7.46 2.68
CA GLY A 176 -4.83 -6.85 3.12
C GLY A 176 -4.61 -5.41 3.57
N TYR A 177 -3.80 -5.25 4.62
CA TYR A 177 -3.33 -3.99 5.19
C TYR A 177 -1.81 -4.02 5.44
N SER A 178 -1.12 -2.90 5.24
CA SER A 178 0.29 -2.68 5.58
C SER A 178 0.49 -2.47 7.09
N GLY A 179 1.74 -2.28 7.53
CA GLY A 179 2.07 -2.09 8.94
C GLY A 179 2.34 -3.40 9.67
N GLY A 180 2.52 -3.29 10.99
CA GLY A 180 2.88 -4.37 11.89
C GLY A 180 4.13 -5.12 11.44
N VAL A 181 4.03 -6.44 11.48
CA VAL A 181 5.11 -7.39 11.16
C VAL A 181 5.68 -7.28 9.74
N LYS A 182 5.01 -6.56 8.82
CA LYS A 182 5.49 -6.35 7.44
C LYS A 182 6.82 -5.58 7.39
N SER A 183 7.08 -4.71 8.37
CA SER A 183 8.35 -3.97 8.47
C SER A 183 9.55 -4.91 8.59
N ILE A 184 9.35 -6.08 9.21
CA ILE A 184 10.35 -7.14 9.34
C ILE A 184 10.37 -8.02 8.11
N ALA A 185 9.26 -8.71 7.85
CA ALA A 185 9.20 -9.81 6.88
C ALA A 185 9.34 -9.36 5.41
N VAL A 186 9.25 -8.06 5.14
CA VAL A 186 9.50 -7.47 3.81
C VAL A 186 10.45 -6.28 3.91
N GLY A 187 10.21 -5.38 4.86
CA GLY A 187 10.92 -4.09 4.92
C GLY A 187 12.44 -4.20 5.10
N VAL A 188 12.91 -5.24 5.78
CA VAL A 188 14.34 -5.52 6.01
C VAL A 188 14.75 -6.93 5.57
N ALA A 189 14.00 -7.50 4.64
CA ALA A 189 14.21 -8.82 4.09
C ALA A 189 15.10 -8.77 2.83
N GLY A 190 15.87 -9.83 2.61
CA GLY A 190 16.64 -10.01 1.38
C GLY A 190 15.76 -10.14 0.14
N ASP A 191 16.31 -9.81 -1.01
CA ASP A 191 15.61 -9.83 -2.30
C ASP A 191 15.04 -11.22 -2.62
N GLU A 192 15.77 -12.30 -2.34
CA GLU A 192 15.29 -13.67 -2.55
C GLU A 192 14.04 -13.98 -1.71
N THR A 193 13.98 -13.51 -0.45
CA THR A 193 12.79 -13.65 0.41
C THR A 193 11.61 -12.84 -0.13
N ILE A 194 11.87 -11.62 -0.60
CA ILE A 194 10.83 -10.74 -1.16
C ILE A 194 10.29 -11.34 -2.47
N ALA A 195 11.16 -11.78 -3.38
CA ALA A 195 10.79 -12.37 -4.67
C ALA A 195 9.99 -13.69 -4.50
N ALA A 196 10.35 -14.51 -3.50
CA ALA A 196 9.63 -15.74 -3.18
C ALA A 196 8.19 -15.51 -2.69
N THR A 197 7.81 -14.27 -2.36
CA THR A 197 6.47 -13.92 -1.84
C THR A 197 5.74 -12.89 -2.69
N HIS A 198 6.44 -12.12 -3.51
CA HIS A 198 5.86 -11.17 -4.46
C HIS A 198 5.89 -11.78 -5.86
N ASN A 199 5.10 -12.83 -6.06
CA ASN A 199 5.04 -13.58 -7.32
C ASN A 199 3.60 -13.81 -7.77
N TYR A 200 3.46 -14.43 -8.95
CA TYR A 200 2.18 -14.76 -9.55
C TYR A 200 1.27 -15.57 -8.62
N GLN A 201 1.79 -16.63 -7.98
CA GLN A 201 1.02 -17.54 -7.14
C GLN A 201 0.44 -16.81 -5.92
N MET A 202 1.26 -16.02 -5.22
CA MET A 202 0.82 -15.29 -4.04
C MET A 202 -0.25 -14.24 -4.39
N LEU A 203 -0.13 -13.58 -5.54
CA LEU A 203 -1.13 -12.59 -5.99
C LEU A 203 -2.50 -13.25 -6.23
N GLN A 204 -2.57 -14.54 -6.59
CA GLN A 204 -3.85 -15.24 -6.74
C GLN A 204 -4.58 -15.41 -5.40
N GLN A 205 -3.82 -15.54 -4.31
CA GLN A 205 -4.30 -15.91 -2.97
C GLN A 205 -4.59 -14.71 -2.07
N THR A 206 -4.30 -13.50 -2.53
CA THR A 206 -4.38 -12.28 -1.72
C THR A 206 -5.40 -11.29 -2.27
N ARG A 207 -5.99 -10.47 -1.39
CA ARG A 207 -6.98 -9.44 -1.71
C ARG A 207 -6.76 -8.21 -0.82
N LEU A 208 -7.18 -7.04 -1.32
CA LEU A 208 -7.26 -5.80 -0.53
C LEU A 208 -8.25 -5.97 0.62
N GLY A 209 -7.89 -5.44 1.80
CA GLY A 209 -8.74 -5.48 3.00
C GLY A 209 -8.86 -6.84 3.70
N VAL A 210 -8.37 -7.93 3.09
CA VAL A 210 -8.47 -9.29 3.63
C VAL A 210 -7.18 -9.66 4.35
N ILE A 211 -7.25 -9.77 5.67
CA ILE A 211 -6.13 -10.22 6.52
C ILE A 211 -6.37 -11.64 7.05
N GLU A 212 -7.63 -12.03 7.16
CA GLU A 212 -8.09 -13.34 7.59
C GLU A 212 -7.83 -14.36 6.46
N GLU A 213 -7.26 -15.52 6.80
CA GLU A 213 -6.88 -16.57 5.82
C GLU A 213 -5.96 -16.09 4.69
N ASN A 214 -5.23 -15.01 4.90
CA ASN A 214 -4.30 -14.47 3.91
C ASN A 214 -2.94 -15.20 3.98
N GLU A 215 -2.60 -15.96 2.94
CA GLU A 215 -1.34 -16.73 2.85
C GLU A 215 -0.08 -15.84 2.94
N PHE A 216 -0.13 -14.63 2.38
CA PHE A 216 0.98 -13.70 2.51
C PHE A 216 1.17 -13.29 3.96
N ARG A 217 0.09 -13.05 4.71
CA ARG A 217 0.18 -12.75 6.15
C ARG A 217 0.65 -13.94 6.98
N LYS A 218 0.26 -15.17 6.63
CA LYS A 218 0.79 -16.39 7.28
C LYS A 218 2.32 -16.43 7.16
N PHE A 219 2.85 -16.12 5.97
CA PHE A 219 4.29 -15.93 5.76
C PHE A 219 4.85 -14.79 6.63
N LEU A 220 4.24 -13.59 6.64
CA LEU A 220 4.76 -12.46 7.43
C LEU A 220 4.88 -12.81 8.92
N THR A 221 3.87 -13.50 9.46
CA THR A 221 3.85 -13.96 10.86
C THR A 221 4.92 -15.02 11.10
N GLU A 222 5.05 -16.04 10.25
CA GLU A 222 6.08 -17.07 10.41
C GLU A 222 7.50 -16.49 10.35
N ALA A 223 7.77 -15.64 9.36
CA ALA A 223 9.03 -14.93 9.20
C ALA A 223 9.36 -14.09 10.44
N THR A 224 8.38 -13.36 10.96
CA THR A 224 8.58 -12.49 12.12
C THR A 224 8.68 -13.28 13.42
N HIS A 225 8.02 -14.43 13.56
CA HIS A 225 8.21 -15.32 14.71
C HIS A 225 9.65 -15.86 14.79
N ARG A 226 10.31 -16.08 13.64
CA ARG A 226 11.72 -16.51 13.61
C ARG A 226 12.68 -15.43 14.05
N LEU A 227 12.42 -14.18 13.67
CA LEU A 227 13.28 -13.04 13.98
C LEU A 227 12.97 -12.38 15.33
N GLY A 228 11.70 -12.37 15.71
CA GLY A 228 11.15 -11.57 16.80
C GLY A 228 10.90 -10.12 16.37
N LEU A 229 9.78 -9.57 16.83
CA LEU A 229 9.49 -8.14 16.85
C LEU A 229 8.83 -7.89 18.21
N HIS A 230 9.29 -6.89 18.96
CA HIS A 230 8.92 -6.77 20.37
C HIS A 230 7.88 -5.68 20.61
N PHE A 231 7.90 -4.63 19.79
CA PHE A 231 7.02 -3.49 19.95
C PHE A 231 6.80 -2.81 18.60
N ILE A 232 5.61 -2.28 18.36
CA ILE A 232 5.33 -1.43 17.19
C ILE A 232 4.75 -0.09 17.63
N VAL A 233 4.91 0.92 16.79
CA VAL A 233 4.10 2.15 16.79
C VAL A 233 3.60 2.36 15.37
N ASN A 234 2.30 2.24 15.15
CA ASN A 234 1.72 2.41 13.83
C ASN A 234 0.65 3.49 13.84
N VAL A 235 0.48 4.15 12.69
CA VAL A 235 -0.56 5.15 12.49
C VAL A 235 -1.54 4.72 11.40
N VAL A 236 -2.78 5.16 11.54
CA VAL A 236 -3.78 5.18 10.46
C VAL A 236 -3.98 6.65 10.09
N GLN A 237 -4.01 6.94 8.79
CA GLN A 237 -4.10 8.30 8.28
C GLN A 237 -5.18 8.45 7.21
N THR A 238 -5.73 9.65 7.08
CA THR A 238 -6.61 10.03 5.97
C THR A 238 -5.84 10.10 4.64
N GLY A 239 -6.56 10.26 3.52
CA GLY A 239 -5.94 10.53 2.22
C GLY A 239 -5.07 11.80 2.19
N LYS A 240 -5.33 12.75 3.10
CA LYS A 240 -4.54 13.97 3.31
C LYS A 240 -3.37 13.80 4.27
N LYS A 241 -3.11 12.57 4.72
CA LYS A 241 -2.04 12.20 5.67
C LYS A 241 -2.24 12.73 7.10
N GLU A 242 -3.46 13.13 7.44
CA GLU A 242 -3.83 13.47 8.81
C GLU A 242 -3.98 12.19 9.65
N VAL A 243 -3.36 12.12 10.82
CA VAL A 243 -3.42 10.94 11.69
C VAL A 243 -4.80 10.85 12.33
N VAL A 244 -5.47 9.70 12.21
CA VAL A 244 -6.77 9.43 12.85
C VAL A 244 -6.67 8.44 14.00
N LYS A 245 -5.61 7.63 14.02
CA LYS A 245 -5.34 6.66 15.08
C LYS A 245 -3.84 6.42 15.19
N VAL A 246 -3.36 6.35 16.43
CA VAL A 246 -2.06 5.79 16.79
C VAL A 246 -2.32 4.50 17.55
N VAL A 247 -1.56 3.45 17.26
CA VAL A 247 -1.54 2.19 18.01
C VAL A 247 -0.10 1.84 18.35
N ALA A 248 0.13 1.37 19.56
CA ALA A 248 1.44 0.91 19.99
C ALA A 248 1.31 -0.31 20.91
N GLY A 249 2.34 -1.15 20.98
CA GLY A 249 2.32 -2.36 21.81
C GLY A 249 2.73 -3.61 21.05
N ASP A 250 2.05 -4.72 21.36
CA ASP A 250 2.31 -6.03 20.74
C ASP A 250 2.17 -5.95 19.20
N PRO A 251 3.10 -6.53 18.42
CA PRO A 251 3.09 -6.37 16.97
C PRO A 251 1.89 -6.95 16.23
N VAL A 252 1.19 -7.92 16.82
CA VAL A 252 0.02 -8.56 16.24
C VAL A 252 -1.23 -7.84 16.72
N GLU A 253 -1.41 -7.71 18.03
CA GLU A 253 -2.62 -7.14 18.61
C GLU A 253 -2.76 -5.65 18.34
N ALA A 254 -1.68 -4.86 18.46
CA ALA A 254 -1.72 -3.43 18.13
C ALA A 254 -2.00 -3.21 16.64
N PHE A 255 -1.46 -4.08 15.77
CA PHE A 255 -1.78 -4.07 14.35
C PHE A 255 -3.27 -4.33 14.10
N HIS A 256 -3.86 -5.33 14.77
CA HIS A 256 -5.28 -5.65 14.63
C HIS A 256 -6.18 -4.49 15.07
N GLU A 257 -5.84 -3.80 16.18
CA GLU A 257 -6.56 -2.58 16.59
C GLU A 257 -6.44 -1.46 15.55
N GLY A 258 -5.27 -1.28 14.93
CA GLY A 258 -5.09 -0.32 13.86
C GLY A 258 -5.89 -0.69 12.60
N VAL A 259 -5.99 -1.98 12.26
CA VAL A 259 -6.83 -2.45 11.15
C VAL A 259 -8.30 -2.14 11.39
N LYS A 260 -8.82 -2.26 12.63
CA LYS A 260 -10.21 -1.88 12.92
C LYS A 260 -10.49 -0.43 12.53
N ALA A 261 -9.59 0.49 12.86
CA ALA A 261 -9.70 1.89 12.46
C ALA A 261 -9.54 2.07 10.93
N ALA A 262 -8.59 1.37 10.31
CA ALA A 262 -8.41 1.43 8.85
C ALA A 262 -9.64 0.91 8.08
N ARG A 263 -10.29 -0.15 8.56
CA ARG A 263 -11.55 -0.67 7.99
C ARG A 263 -12.66 0.39 8.06
N GLN A 264 -12.85 1.00 9.23
CA GLN A 264 -13.84 2.08 9.39
C GLN A 264 -13.59 3.24 8.43
N LEU A 265 -12.32 3.57 8.19
CA LEU A 265 -11.93 4.66 7.30
C LEU A 265 -12.14 4.30 5.81
N PHE A 266 -11.61 3.16 5.37
CA PHE A 266 -11.44 2.85 3.95
C PHE A 266 -12.52 1.94 3.37
N GLU A 267 -13.12 1.06 4.17
CA GLU A 267 -14.11 0.10 3.69
C GLU A 267 -15.49 0.76 3.59
N VAL A 268 -16.08 0.69 2.39
CA VAL A 268 -17.38 1.31 2.10
C VAL A 268 -18.29 0.26 1.48
N ASP A 269 -19.40 0.00 2.15
CA ASP A 269 -20.36 -0.98 1.66
C ASP A 269 -21.03 -0.53 0.36
N ILE A 270 -21.12 -1.45 -0.60
CA ILE A 270 -21.91 -1.30 -1.83
C ILE A 270 -22.92 -2.43 -1.95
N ARG A 271 -24.05 -2.15 -2.62
CA ARG A 271 -25.16 -3.11 -2.69
C ARG A 271 -24.87 -4.23 -3.69
N GLU A 272 -24.30 -3.88 -4.82
CA GLU A 272 -24.06 -4.78 -5.93
C GLU A 272 -23.00 -4.22 -6.87
N PRO A 273 -22.28 -5.07 -7.63
CA PRO A 273 -21.36 -4.61 -8.67
C PRO A 273 -22.05 -3.81 -9.79
N GLY A 274 -21.32 -2.85 -10.35
CA GLY A 274 -21.76 -2.03 -11.48
C GLY A 274 -21.26 -2.56 -12.83
N GLU A 275 -22.03 -2.32 -13.90
CA GLU A 275 -21.55 -2.51 -15.27
C GLU A 275 -20.56 -1.43 -15.69
N ILE A 276 -20.70 -0.22 -15.14
CA ILE A 276 -19.81 0.93 -15.36
C ILE A 276 -19.28 1.37 -14.00
N VAL A 277 -17.96 1.39 -13.84
CA VAL A 277 -17.29 1.93 -12.65
C VAL A 277 -16.45 3.13 -13.04
N VAL A 278 -16.65 4.27 -12.41
CA VAL A 278 -15.76 5.43 -12.54
C VAL A 278 -14.83 5.43 -11.32
N SER A 279 -13.52 5.40 -11.55
CA SER A 279 -12.51 5.37 -10.48
C SER A 279 -11.59 6.58 -10.61
N GLY A 280 -11.85 7.61 -9.82
CA GLY A 280 -11.15 8.89 -9.86
C GLY A 280 -9.72 8.80 -9.33
N VAL A 281 -8.85 9.66 -9.86
CA VAL A 281 -7.41 9.67 -9.56
C VAL A 281 -6.95 11.09 -9.30
N SER A 282 -6.45 11.33 -8.09
CA SER A 282 -5.89 12.62 -7.70
C SER A 282 -4.37 12.68 -7.93
N HIS A 283 -3.84 13.90 -8.11
CA HIS A 283 -2.41 14.15 -8.06
C HIS A 283 -1.82 13.77 -6.67
N PRO A 284 -0.59 13.23 -6.58
CA PRO A 284 0.37 12.98 -7.66
C PRO A 284 0.21 11.62 -8.35
N LYS A 285 -0.80 10.82 -7.98
CA LYS A 285 -0.95 9.46 -8.51
C LYS A 285 -1.56 9.40 -9.90
N SER A 286 -1.93 10.54 -10.45
CA SER A 286 -2.33 10.72 -11.85
C SER A 286 -1.18 11.09 -12.79
N LEU A 287 0.05 11.24 -12.28
CA LEU A 287 1.19 11.69 -13.07
C LEU A 287 1.58 10.69 -14.14
N ASP A 288 1.47 9.40 -13.89
CA ASP A 288 1.78 8.37 -14.88
C ASP A 288 0.70 7.27 -14.91
N LEU A 289 0.69 6.50 -16.00
CA LEU A 289 -0.26 5.41 -16.22
C LEU A 289 -0.10 4.26 -15.22
N TYR A 290 1.14 4.02 -14.78
CA TYR A 290 1.45 3.01 -13.76
C TYR A 290 0.66 3.28 -12.47
N GLN A 291 0.70 4.50 -11.96
CA GLN A 291 0.00 4.90 -10.74
C GLN A 291 -1.50 5.07 -11.00
N ALA A 292 -1.89 5.69 -12.11
CA ALA A 292 -3.29 5.96 -12.41
C ALA A 292 -4.11 4.66 -12.50
N THR A 293 -3.60 3.65 -13.20
CA THR A 293 -4.29 2.36 -13.33
C THR A 293 -4.34 1.55 -12.03
N ARG A 294 -3.68 1.97 -10.94
CA ARG A 294 -3.92 1.39 -9.60
C ARG A 294 -5.33 1.69 -9.10
N ALA A 295 -6.01 2.68 -9.66
CA ALA A 295 -7.42 2.95 -9.36
C ALA A 295 -8.35 1.80 -9.78
N GLY A 296 -7.90 0.90 -10.68
CA GLY A 296 -8.58 -0.35 -10.97
C GLY A 296 -8.37 -1.44 -9.90
N ASN A 297 -7.41 -1.28 -8.99
CA ASN A 297 -7.10 -2.32 -8.01
C ASN A 297 -8.24 -2.49 -7.00
N VAL A 298 -8.78 -1.40 -6.46
CA VAL A 298 -9.91 -1.45 -5.51
C VAL A 298 -11.20 -1.94 -6.17
N VAL A 299 -11.27 -1.85 -7.50
CA VAL A 299 -12.42 -2.30 -8.29
C VAL A 299 -12.42 -3.82 -8.48
N VAL A 300 -11.25 -4.46 -8.57
CA VAL A 300 -11.14 -5.90 -8.92
C VAL A 300 -10.58 -6.76 -7.80
N PHE A 301 -9.68 -6.24 -6.97
CA PHE A 301 -8.95 -7.03 -5.97
C PHE A 301 -9.46 -6.86 -4.54
N GLY A 302 -10.64 -6.27 -4.34
CA GLY A 302 -11.36 -6.36 -3.08
C GLY A 302 -11.79 -7.80 -2.77
N SER A 303 -12.54 -7.99 -1.68
CA SER A 303 -13.11 -9.30 -1.34
C SER A 303 -14.01 -9.86 -2.47
N GLN A 304 -14.65 -8.97 -3.22
CA GLN A 304 -15.34 -9.24 -4.49
C GLN A 304 -15.08 -8.09 -5.48
N SER A 305 -15.18 -8.39 -6.78
CA SER A 305 -15.10 -7.37 -7.82
C SER A 305 -16.32 -6.44 -7.77
N VAL A 306 -16.05 -5.14 -7.82
CA VAL A 306 -17.03 -4.05 -7.84
C VAL A 306 -17.57 -3.79 -9.25
N VAL A 307 -16.87 -4.29 -10.27
CA VAL A 307 -17.30 -4.28 -11.67
C VAL A 307 -17.76 -5.68 -12.09
N THR A 308 -18.87 -5.75 -12.82
CA THR A 308 -19.35 -7.00 -13.42
C THR A 308 -18.35 -7.55 -14.43
N LYS A 309 -18.29 -8.88 -14.62
CA LYS A 309 -17.43 -9.48 -15.64
C LYS A 309 -17.81 -8.97 -17.04
N GLY A 310 -16.83 -8.45 -17.77
CA GLY A 310 -17.03 -7.79 -19.08
C GLY A 310 -17.52 -6.34 -19.00
N GLY A 311 -17.66 -5.79 -17.79
CA GLY A 311 -17.97 -4.37 -17.56
C GLY A 311 -16.82 -3.44 -17.94
N VAL A 312 -16.93 -2.18 -17.55
CA VAL A 312 -15.98 -1.13 -17.91
C VAL A 312 -15.59 -0.28 -16.72
N ILE A 313 -14.30 0.03 -16.63
CA ILE A 313 -13.71 0.94 -15.64
C ILE A 313 -13.26 2.20 -16.39
N LEU A 314 -13.87 3.34 -16.06
CA LEU A 314 -13.48 4.66 -16.56
C LEU A 314 -12.51 5.30 -15.56
N ILE A 315 -11.30 5.62 -16.01
CA ILE A 315 -10.25 6.22 -15.16
C ILE A 315 -9.86 7.58 -15.75
N PRO A 316 -10.27 8.70 -15.14
CA PRO A 316 -9.82 10.03 -15.54
C PRO A 316 -8.43 10.33 -14.96
N ALA A 317 -7.42 10.46 -15.82
CA ALA A 317 -6.06 10.75 -15.40
C ALA A 317 -5.20 11.36 -16.53
N PRO A 318 -4.58 12.55 -16.32
CA PRO A 318 -3.72 13.19 -17.32
C PRO A 318 -2.51 12.37 -17.76
N CYS A 319 -1.86 11.64 -16.85
CA CYS A 319 -0.65 10.86 -17.13
C CYS A 319 0.45 11.72 -17.80
N GLU A 320 0.73 12.90 -17.24
CA GLU A 320 1.71 13.89 -17.75
C GLU A 320 3.14 13.34 -17.90
N ASP A 321 3.55 12.42 -17.02
CA ASP A 321 4.85 11.73 -17.04
C ASP A 321 4.80 10.42 -17.86
N GLY A 322 3.70 10.24 -18.60
CA GLY A 322 3.49 9.15 -19.53
C GLY A 322 3.27 7.80 -18.84
N CYS A 323 4.07 6.84 -19.25
CA CYS A 323 3.86 5.41 -19.01
C CYS A 323 4.23 4.95 -17.58
N GLY A 324 5.15 5.67 -16.93
CA GLY A 324 5.68 5.32 -15.61
C GLY A 324 6.83 4.31 -15.70
N HIS A 325 6.76 3.23 -14.93
CA HIS A 325 7.86 2.26 -14.82
C HIS A 325 8.17 1.56 -16.17
N PRO A 326 9.42 1.64 -16.70
CA PRO A 326 9.76 1.10 -18.02
C PRO A 326 9.47 -0.39 -18.17
N GLY A 327 9.89 -1.22 -17.20
CA GLY A 327 9.67 -2.67 -17.27
C GLY A 327 8.18 -3.06 -17.31
N TYR A 328 7.30 -2.26 -16.68
CA TYR A 328 5.86 -2.47 -16.79
C TYR A 328 5.40 -2.25 -18.23
N CYS A 329 5.83 -1.15 -18.85
CA CYS A 329 5.39 -0.81 -20.20
C CYS A 329 5.99 -1.74 -21.25
N ASP A 330 7.24 -2.15 -21.06
CA ASP A 330 7.91 -3.08 -21.96
C ASP A 330 7.23 -4.46 -21.96
N ILE A 331 6.84 -4.99 -20.80
CA ILE A 331 6.10 -6.26 -20.71
C ILE A 331 4.75 -6.14 -21.43
N MET A 332 4.01 -5.07 -21.14
CA MET A 332 2.70 -4.83 -21.76
C MET A 332 2.81 -4.73 -23.29
N LYS A 333 3.81 -4.04 -23.84
CA LYS A 333 3.99 -3.85 -25.28
C LYS A 333 4.52 -5.09 -26.01
N LYS A 334 5.34 -5.90 -25.34
CA LYS A 334 5.95 -7.10 -25.93
C LYS A 334 4.99 -8.27 -26.00
N ALA A 335 4.03 -8.33 -25.08
CA ALA A 335 3.04 -9.39 -25.04
C ALA A 335 2.17 -9.40 -26.31
N GLN A 336 1.67 -10.58 -26.68
CA GLN A 336 0.73 -10.71 -27.79
C GLN A 336 -0.68 -10.32 -27.37
N ASP A 337 -1.08 -10.72 -26.16
CA ASP A 337 -2.36 -10.40 -25.55
C ASP A 337 -2.27 -10.42 -24.01
N VAL A 338 -3.42 -10.23 -23.36
CA VAL A 338 -3.54 -10.20 -21.90
C VAL A 338 -3.18 -11.55 -21.24
N ASP A 339 -3.45 -12.67 -21.92
CA ASP A 339 -3.13 -14.01 -21.39
C ASP A 339 -1.62 -14.28 -21.46
N ASP A 340 -0.94 -13.75 -22.49
CA ASP A 340 0.51 -13.81 -22.63
C ASP A 340 1.23 -13.05 -21.49
N ILE A 341 0.76 -11.87 -21.09
CA ILE A 341 1.30 -11.14 -19.91
C ILE A 341 1.24 -12.01 -18.64
N ILE A 342 0.12 -12.71 -18.46
CA ILE A 342 -0.10 -13.58 -17.31
C ILE A 342 0.83 -14.81 -17.38
N ALA A 343 1.02 -15.38 -18.57
CA ALA A 343 1.93 -16.51 -18.79
C ALA A 343 3.38 -16.12 -18.48
N ILE A 344 3.88 -15.01 -19.05
CA ILE A 344 5.22 -14.45 -18.76
C ILE A 344 5.42 -14.30 -17.26
N SER A 345 4.48 -13.65 -16.57
CA SER A 345 4.58 -13.40 -15.13
C SER A 345 4.58 -14.69 -14.29
N ARG A 346 3.94 -15.76 -14.78
CA ARG A 346 3.86 -17.05 -14.10
C ARG A 346 5.12 -17.89 -14.33
N GLU A 347 5.69 -17.83 -15.52
CA GLU A 347 6.77 -18.71 -15.98
C GLU A 347 8.16 -18.10 -15.76
N GLU A 348 8.29 -16.79 -15.95
CA GLU A 348 9.55 -16.04 -15.83
C GLU A 348 9.64 -15.22 -14.54
N GLY A 349 8.50 -14.91 -13.91
CA GLY A 349 8.43 -14.00 -12.77
C GLY A 349 8.44 -12.53 -13.20
N PHE A 350 8.78 -11.62 -12.28
CA PHE A 350 8.88 -10.19 -12.55
C PHE A 350 9.77 -9.49 -11.53
N ALA A 351 10.47 -8.43 -11.94
CA ALA A 351 11.24 -7.58 -11.05
C ALA A 351 10.33 -6.58 -10.29
N PRO A 352 10.83 -5.91 -9.24
CA PRO A 352 10.10 -4.83 -8.59
C PRO A 352 9.67 -3.74 -9.58
N GLY A 353 8.39 -3.38 -9.51
CA GLY A 353 7.72 -2.49 -10.48
C GLY A 353 7.01 -3.28 -11.59
N GLU A 354 7.63 -4.31 -12.14
CA GLU A 354 7.08 -5.07 -13.27
C GLU A 354 5.81 -5.84 -12.93
N GLN A 355 5.58 -6.18 -11.66
CA GLN A 355 4.33 -6.80 -11.19
C GLN A 355 3.06 -6.04 -11.61
N LYS A 356 3.19 -4.74 -11.91
CA LYS A 356 2.07 -3.93 -12.37
C LYS A 356 1.48 -4.45 -13.68
N ALA A 357 2.28 -5.05 -14.56
CA ALA A 357 1.80 -5.66 -15.79
C ALA A 357 0.84 -6.82 -15.48
N LEU A 358 1.24 -7.73 -14.59
CA LEU A 358 0.37 -8.83 -14.12
C LEU A 358 -0.92 -8.30 -13.47
N ILE A 359 -0.79 -7.31 -12.58
CA ILE A 359 -1.94 -6.72 -11.88
C ILE A 359 -2.93 -6.12 -12.89
N LEU A 360 -2.43 -5.36 -13.88
CA LEU A 360 -3.26 -4.76 -14.91
C LEU A 360 -3.90 -5.82 -15.82
N ALA A 361 -3.14 -6.84 -16.24
CA ALA A 361 -3.67 -7.94 -17.03
C ALA A 361 -4.83 -8.66 -16.33
N ARG A 362 -4.71 -8.91 -15.02
CA ARG A 362 -5.80 -9.49 -14.22
C ARG A 362 -7.03 -8.59 -14.13
N ILE A 363 -6.87 -7.26 -14.07
CA ILE A 363 -7.99 -6.32 -14.17
C ILE A 363 -8.64 -6.45 -15.55
N LEU A 364 -7.85 -6.50 -16.62
CA LEU A 364 -8.34 -6.61 -18.01
C LEU A 364 -9.07 -7.93 -18.29
N LYS A 365 -8.73 -9.03 -17.59
CA LYS A 365 -9.53 -10.27 -17.62
C LYS A 365 -10.92 -10.13 -16.98
N GLN A 366 -11.10 -9.15 -16.10
CA GLN A 366 -12.37 -8.87 -15.44
C GLN A 366 -13.19 -7.82 -16.20
N ALA A 367 -12.57 -6.70 -16.58
CA ALA A 367 -13.24 -5.55 -17.17
C ALA A 367 -12.31 -4.77 -18.10
N ARG A 368 -12.88 -4.12 -19.12
CA ARG A 368 -12.14 -3.18 -19.97
C ARG A 368 -11.81 -1.92 -19.18
N ILE A 369 -10.68 -1.30 -19.46
CA ILE A 369 -10.32 0.01 -18.91
C ILE A 369 -10.34 1.04 -20.02
N VAL A 370 -11.03 2.14 -19.76
CA VAL A 370 -11.04 3.33 -20.62
C VAL A 370 -10.36 4.45 -19.87
N MET A 371 -9.21 4.86 -20.37
CA MET A 371 -8.53 6.07 -19.90
C MET A 371 -9.23 7.29 -20.48
N THR A 372 -9.47 8.29 -19.64
CA THR A 372 -10.11 9.55 -20.03
C THR A 372 -9.30 10.73 -19.53
N ASP A 373 -9.43 11.89 -20.19
CA ASP A 373 -8.65 13.08 -19.87
C ASP A 373 -7.12 12.80 -19.90
N CYS A 374 -6.67 11.82 -20.67
CA CYS A 374 -5.28 11.34 -20.71
C CYS A 374 -4.50 12.00 -21.85
N LEU A 375 -3.27 12.42 -21.57
CA LEU A 375 -2.38 13.09 -22.53
C LEU A 375 -1.58 12.10 -23.38
N LEU A 376 -1.55 10.82 -23.01
CA LEU A 376 -0.90 9.79 -23.83
C LEU A 376 -1.67 9.57 -25.14
N PRO A 377 -0.97 9.34 -26.27
CA PRO A 377 -1.61 9.03 -27.54
C PRO A 377 -2.48 7.76 -27.45
N GLU A 378 -3.60 7.74 -28.18
CA GLU A 378 -4.52 6.59 -28.24
C GLU A 378 -3.79 5.30 -28.66
N GLU A 379 -2.90 5.38 -29.65
CA GLU A 379 -2.12 4.22 -30.09
C GLU A 379 -1.22 3.67 -28.97
N THR A 380 -0.63 4.53 -28.14
CA THR A 380 0.16 4.08 -26.98
C THR A 380 -0.71 3.39 -25.95
N LEU A 381 -1.92 3.90 -25.68
CA LEU A 381 -2.85 3.25 -24.75
C LEU A 381 -3.32 1.89 -25.29
N LYS A 382 -3.56 1.80 -26.60
CA LYS A 382 -3.97 0.58 -27.28
C LYS A 382 -2.88 -0.50 -27.27
N GLU A 383 -1.62 -0.12 -27.47
CA GLU A 383 -0.45 -1.01 -27.29
C GLU A 383 -0.36 -1.59 -25.86
N LEU A 384 -0.99 -0.94 -24.88
CA LEU A 384 -1.07 -1.39 -23.49
C LEU A 384 -2.42 -2.03 -23.16
N TYR A 385 -3.22 -2.37 -24.18
CA TYR A 385 -4.57 -2.97 -24.07
C TYR A 385 -5.60 -2.09 -23.33
N LEU A 386 -5.40 -0.78 -23.35
CA LEU A 386 -6.33 0.20 -22.79
C LEU A 386 -7.09 0.91 -23.90
N GLU A 387 -8.35 1.24 -23.65
CA GLU A 387 -9.13 2.12 -24.52
C GLU A 387 -8.92 3.58 -24.13
N SER A 388 -9.12 4.51 -25.08
CA SER A 388 -9.08 5.95 -24.84
C SER A 388 -10.37 6.62 -25.26
N VAL A 389 -10.79 7.63 -24.50
CA VAL A 389 -11.84 8.59 -24.87
C VAL A 389 -11.42 9.98 -24.39
N PRO A 390 -11.68 11.08 -25.15
CA PRO A 390 -11.15 12.40 -24.80
C PRO A 390 -11.52 12.89 -23.39
N THR A 391 -12.78 12.73 -22.99
CA THR A 391 -13.25 13.20 -21.67
C THR A 391 -14.00 12.10 -20.92
N LEU A 392 -14.04 12.23 -19.59
CA LEU A 392 -14.83 11.32 -18.75
C LEU A 392 -16.32 11.31 -19.13
N GLN A 393 -16.89 12.47 -19.48
CA GLN A 393 -18.30 12.57 -19.89
C GLN A 393 -18.54 11.79 -21.17
N ASP A 394 -17.69 11.95 -22.19
CA ASP A 394 -17.79 11.19 -23.44
C ASP A 394 -17.68 9.69 -23.19
N GLY A 395 -16.81 9.28 -22.26
CA GLY A 395 -16.63 7.89 -21.86
C GLY A 395 -17.91 7.32 -21.25
N LEU A 396 -18.51 8.04 -20.29
CA LEU A 396 -19.77 7.63 -19.68
C LEU A 396 -20.91 7.58 -20.70
N ASP A 397 -21.08 8.61 -21.51
CA ASP A 397 -22.16 8.70 -22.50
C ASP A 397 -22.05 7.58 -23.54
N ARG A 398 -20.82 7.25 -23.96
CA ARG A 398 -20.55 6.12 -24.86
C ARG A 398 -21.01 4.79 -24.27
N GLU A 399 -20.72 4.52 -23.01
CA GLU A 399 -21.08 3.26 -22.37
C GLU A 399 -22.58 3.19 -22.01
N LEU A 400 -23.19 4.31 -21.60
CA LEU A 400 -24.64 4.39 -21.38
C LEU A 400 -25.45 4.26 -22.68
N ARG A 401 -24.94 4.71 -23.83
CA ARG A 401 -25.58 4.43 -25.13
C ARG A 401 -25.62 2.92 -25.43
N LYS A 402 -24.57 2.19 -25.08
CA LYS A 402 -24.50 0.72 -25.25
C LYS A 402 -25.39 -0.01 -24.26
N ASN A 403 -25.46 0.48 -23.01
CA ASN A 403 -26.31 -0.09 -21.97
C ASN A 403 -27.01 1.01 -21.14
N PRO A 404 -28.20 1.47 -21.58
CA PRO A 404 -28.93 2.55 -20.90
C PRO A 404 -29.42 2.18 -19.48
N LYS A 405 -29.42 0.89 -19.14
CA LYS A 405 -29.84 0.37 -17.83
C LYS A 405 -28.64 0.00 -16.94
N ALA A 406 -27.42 0.34 -17.35
CA ALA A 406 -26.22 0.07 -16.56
C ALA A 406 -26.32 0.69 -15.17
N ARG A 407 -25.85 -0.06 -14.17
CA ARG A 407 -25.56 0.47 -12.85
C ARG A 407 -24.19 1.13 -12.90
N VAL A 408 -24.13 2.36 -12.41
CA VAL A 408 -22.91 3.16 -12.34
C VAL A 408 -22.44 3.19 -10.89
N VAL A 409 -21.20 2.77 -10.66
CA VAL A 409 -20.52 2.94 -9.37
C VAL A 409 -19.48 4.04 -9.53
N LEU A 410 -19.58 5.08 -8.69
CA LEU A 410 -18.64 6.19 -8.67
C LEU A 410 -17.75 6.07 -7.44
N ILE A 411 -16.45 5.85 -7.66
CA ILE A 411 -15.42 5.81 -6.64
C ILE A 411 -14.56 7.06 -6.84
N PRO A 412 -14.77 8.14 -6.08
CA PRO A 412 -14.07 9.41 -6.32
C PRO A 412 -12.56 9.29 -6.08
N ASP A 413 -12.17 8.54 -5.05
CA ASP A 413 -10.77 8.24 -4.77
C ASP A 413 -10.53 6.73 -4.90
N GLY A 414 -10.14 6.31 -6.10
CA GLY A 414 -9.87 4.92 -6.45
C GLY A 414 -8.59 4.35 -5.85
N LEU A 415 -7.80 5.15 -5.13
CA LEU A 415 -6.55 4.72 -4.51
C LEU A 415 -6.66 4.56 -3.00
N LEU A 416 -7.71 5.13 -2.40
CA LEU A 416 -7.96 5.12 -0.97
C LEU A 416 -9.21 4.32 -0.58
N THR A 417 -10.28 4.43 -1.37
CA THR A 417 -11.57 3.84 -1.02
C THR A 417 -11.62 2.37 -1.41
N LEU A 418 -11.96 1.49 -0.47
CA LEU A 418 -12.13 0.06 -0.70
C LEU A 418 -13.61 -0.30 -0.65
N PRO A 419 -14.29 -0.48 -1.79
CA PRO A 419 -15.68 -0.90 -1.78
C PRO A 419 -15.81 -2.36 -1.33
N ILE A 420 -16.80 -2.64 -0.48
CA ILE A 420 -17.14 -3.99 0.00
C ILE A 420 -18.54 -4.35 -0.49
N VAL A 421 -18.64 -5.35 -1.36
CA VAL A 421 -19.94 -5.86 -1.81
C VAL A 421 -20.60 -6.61 -0.66
N LYS A 422 -21.78 -6.14 -0.19
CA LYS A 422 -22.53 -6.83 0.86
C LYS A 422 -22.90 -8.25 0.39
N ARG A 423 -22.70 -9.22 1.28
CA ARG A 423 -23.14 -10.60 1.07
C ARG A 423 -24.63 -10.76 1.31
#